data_AF-A0A8S9V742-F1
#
_entry.id   AF-A0A8S9V742-F1
#
_cell.length_a   1.000
_cell.length_b   1.000
_cell.length_c   1.000
_cell.angle_alpha   90.00
_cell.angle_beta   90.00
_cell.angle_gamma   90.00
#
_symmetry.space_group_name_H-M   'P 1'
#
loop_
_entity.id
_entity.type
_entity.pdbx_description
1 polymer ?
#
loop_
_entity_poly.entity_id
_entity_poly.type
_entity_poly.pdbx_seq_one_letter_code
_entity_poly.pdbx_strand_id
1 'polypeptide(L)'
;MPRFCHELWTNFDGSCAPDDAKGRSVGLLHVHTMTRVRDVQRRFPNATLDLTLLESQEDMQICRGGLTSLGFKRSDVSAIVRTTRSCETVFVEDYRYETGLLSSDVVQWYKVVAALRSIGQGYFLLRGLG
;
A
#
# COMPACT_ATOMS: atom_id res chain seq x y z
N MET A 1 -17.61 15.97 4.88
CA MET A 1 -17.03 14.62 4.83
C MET A 1 -15.64 14.72 4.20
N PRO A 2 -14.56 14.31 4.89
CA PRO A 2 -13.22 14.33 4.33
C PRO A 2 -13.15 13.33 3.16
N ARG A 3 -12.77 13.80 1.96
CA ARG A 3 -12.88 13.04 0.70
C ARG A 3 -11.75 12.02 0.48
N PHE A 4 -10.71 12.01 1.32
CA PHE A 4 -9.46 11.28 1.07
C PHE A 4 -9.15 10.14 2.08
N CYS A 5 -10.05 9.83 3.01
CA CYS A 5 -9.81 8.78 4.02
C CYS A 5 -9.76 7.34 3.46
N HIS A 6 -10.15 7.15 2.20
CA HIS A 6 -10.14 5.86 1.51
C HIS A 6 -8.95 5.71 0.55
N GLU A 7 -8.09 6.72 0.46
CA GLU A 7 -6.93 6.63 -0.42
C GLU A 7 -5.89 5.68 0.17
N LEU A 8 -5.28 4.88 -0.70
CA LEU A 8 -4.34 3.82 -0.32
C LEU A 8 -3.11 4.30 0.47
N TRP A 9 -2.74 5.57 0.29
CA TRP A 9 -1.63 6.21 0.98
C TRP A 9 -2.02 6.71 2.38
N THR A 10 -3.31 6.75 2.72
CA THR A 10 -3.78 7.12 4.07
C THR A 10 -3.95 5.91 5.00
N ASN A 11 -4.29 4.76 4.42
CA ASN A 11 -4.60 3.53 5.14
C ASN A 11 -3.84 2.33 4.56
N PHE A 12 -2.84 1.87 5.31
CA PHE A 12 -1.96 0.77 4.94
C PHE A 12 -2.50 -0.59 5.37
N ASP A 13 -3.49 -0.66 6.27
CA ASP A 13 -3.99 -1.94 6.80
C ASP A 13 -4.54 -2.88 5.72
N GLY A 14 -5.14 -2.32 4.66
CA GLY A 14 -5.67 -3.08 3.53
C GLY A 14 -4.67 -3.33 2.39
N SER A 15 -3.51 -2.67 2.42
CA SER A 15 -2.52 -2.68 1.33
C SER A 15 -1.29 -3.53 1.67
N CYS A 16 -1.07 -3.84 2.95
CA CYS A 16 0.05 -4.64 3.40
C CYS A 16 -0.26 -6.14 3.31
N ALA A 17 0.76 -6.93 2.95
CA ALA A 17 0.66 -8.39 3.02
C ALA A 17 0.38 -8.83 4.46
N PRO A 18 -0.39 -9.92 4.68
CA PRO A 18 -0.74 -10.38 6.02
C PRO A 18 0.49 -10.70 6.91
N ASP A 19 1.63 -11.02 6.28
CA ASP A 19 2.90 -11.32 6.95
C ASP A 19 3.84 -10.11 7.09
N ASP A 20 3.49 -8.94 6.52
CA ASP A 20 4.31 -7.73 6.64
C ASP A 20 3.99 -6.97 7.93
N ALA A 21 4.68 -7.35 9.00
CA ALA A 21 4.55 -6.73 10.32
C ALA A 21 4.91 -5.23 10.31
N LYS A 22 5.83 -4.78 9.44
CA LYS A 22 6.22 -3.37 9.36
C LYS A 22 5.12 -2.54 8.72
N GLY A 23 4.56 -2.99 7.61
CA GLY A 23 3.43 -2.34 6.96
C GLY A 23 2.21 -2.23 7.88
N ARG A 24 1.89 -3.31 8.61
CA ARG A 24 0.79 -3.33 9.58
C ARG A 24 1.00 -2.42 10.79
N SER A 25 2.26 -2.21 11.19
CA SER A 25 2.60 -1.32 12.32
C SER A 25 2.36 0.16 12.03
N VAL A 26 2.34 0.56 10.75
CA VAL A 26 2.04 1.93 10.34
C VAL A 26 0.53 2.20 10.40
N GLY A 27 -0.30 1.22 10.03
CA GLY A 27 -1.77 1.31 10.03
C GLY A 27 -2.29 2.52 9.25
N LEU A 28 -2.54 3.62 9.96
CA LEU A 28 -2.86 4.93 9.38
C LEU A 28 -1.62 5.82 9.31
N LEU A 29 -1.28 6.30 8.10
CA LEU A 29 -0.12 7.16 7.85
C LEU A 29 -0.04 8.35 8.82
N HIS A 30 -1.18 8.99 9.05
CA HIS A 30 -1.29 10.16 9.92
C HIS A 30 -0.94 9.84 11.37
N VAL A 31 -1.37 8.68 11.88
CA VAL A 31 -1.12 8.26 13.27
C VAL A 31 0.37 8.02 13.50
N HIS A 32 1.00 7.28 12.59
CA HIS A 32 2.43 7.01 12.69
C HIS A 32 3.27 8.29 12.51
N THR A 33 2.95 9.11 11.51
CA THR A 33 3.65 10.39 11.27
C THR A 33 3.52 11.34 12.46
N MET A 34 2.33 11.48 13.04
CA MET A 34 2.13 12.36 14.18
C MET A 34 2.84 11.87 15.45
N THR A 35 2.99 10.55 15.60
CA THR A 35 3.76 9.96 16.69
C THR A 35 5.24 10.36 16.59
N ARG A 36 5.83 10.26 15.39
CA ARG A 36 7.22 10.69 15.15
C ARG A 36 7.42 12.18 15.36
N VAL A 37 6.50 13.00 14.84
CA VAL A 37 6.53 14.46 15.06
C VAL A 37 6.53 14.79 16.55
N ARG A 38 5.71 14.11 17.35
CA ARG A 38 5.68 14.29 18.81
C ARG A 38 6.99 13.86 19.48
N ASP A 39 7.63 12.79 19.00
CA ASP A 39 8.92 12.35 19.53
C ASP A 39 10.04 13.35 19.22
N VAL A 40 10.07 13.90 18.00
CA VAL A 40 11.00 14.97 17.63
C VAL A 40 10.71 16.24 18.45
N GLN A 41 9.44 16.59 18.64
CA GLN A 41 9.04 17.73 19.46
C GLN A 41 9.49 17.59 20.92
N ARG A 42 9.39 16.38 21.51
CA ARG A 42 9.91 16.10 22.86
C ARG A 42 11.42 16.22 22.93
N ARG A 43 12.13 15.85 21.86
CA ARG A 43 13.59 15.95 21.78
C ARG A 43 14.07 17.39 21.62
N PHE A 44 13.30 18.24 20.93
CA PHE A 44 13.64 19.64 20.67
C PHE A 44 12.48 20.59 21.03
N PRO A 45 12.16 20.78 22.32
CA PRO A 45 10.99 21.56 22.76
C PRO A 45 11.08 23.06 22.45
N ASN A 46 12.30 23.59 22.32
CA ASN A 46 12.56 25.02 22.07
C ASN A 46 12.91 25.33 20.60
N ALA A 47 12.56 24.44 19.69
CA ALA A 47 12.86 24.58 18.27
C ALA A 47 11.57 24.54 17.44
N THR A 48 11.59 25.22 16.30
CA THR A 48 10.46 25.24 15.36
C THR A 48 10.51 23.98 14.51
N LEU A 49 9.40 23.25 14.46
CA LEU A 49 9.29 21.97 13.77
C LEU A 49 8.43 22.16 12.52
N ASP A 50 8.95 21.70 11.40
CA ASP A 50 8.37 21.81 10.06
C ASP A 50 8.18 20.40 9.50
N LEU A 51 6.96 20.06 9.09
CA LEU A 51 6.62 18.76 8.52
C LEU A 51 6.26 18.96 7.05
N THR A 52 7.04 18.34 6.17
CA THR A 52 6.74 18.26 4.74
C THR A 52 6.38 16.84 4.38
N LEU A 53 5.24 16.66 3.71
CA LEU A 53 4.83 15.39 3.12
C LEU A 53 5.02 15.49 1.61
N LEU A 54 5.81 14.59 1.05
CA LEU A 54 5.94 14.42 -0.39
C LEU A 54 5.19 13.16 -0.81
N GLU A 55 4.22 13.32 -1.69
CA GLU A 55 3.44 12.22 -2.23
C GLU A 55 3.85 11.96 -3.68
N SER A 56 4.07 10.70 -4.01
CA SER A 56 4.26 10.21 -5.35
C SER A 56 3.29 9.07 -5.60
N GLN A 57 2.55 9.19 -6.69
CA GLN A 57 1.58 8.20 -7.13
C GLN A 57 1.89 7.82 -8.56
N GLU A 58 2.10 6.52 -8.79
CA GLU A 58 2.17 5.98 -10.13
C GLU A 58 0.75 5.77 -10.66
N ASP A 59 0.55 6.05 -11.95
CA ASP A 59 -0.67 5.65 -12.64
C ASP A 59 -0.83 4.12 -12.60
N MET A 60 -2.08 3.67 -12.58
CA MET A 60 -2.36 2.24 -12.58
C MET A 60 -1.84 1.61 -13.87
N GLN A 61 -0.84 0.76 -13.75
CA GLN A 61 -0.31 -0.01 -14.88
C GLN A 61 -1.17 -1.25 -15.07
N ILE A 62 -1.89 -1.30 -16.19
CA ILE A 62 -2.76 -2.42 -16.54
C ILE A 62 -2.02 -3.32 -17.52
N CYS A 63 -1.66 -4.52 -17.07
CA CYS A 63 -1.14 -5.57 -17.92
C CYS A 63 -2.30 -6.32 -18.58
N ARG A 64 -2.51 -6.07 -19.87
CA ARG A 64 -3.45 -6.82 -20.72
C ARG A 64 -2.65 -7.72 -21.66
N GLY A 65 -2.85 -9.03 -21.59
CA GLY A 65 -2.10 -9.99 -22.42
C GLY A 65 -2.53 -11.45 -22.33
N GLY A 66 -3.37 -11.82 -21.36
CA GLY A 66 -3.94 -13.17 -21.24
C GLY A 66 -5.45 -13.11 -20.96
N LEU A 67 -6.04 -14.24 -20.53
CA LEU A 67 -7.45 -14.27 -20.10
C LEU A 67 -7.73 -13.37 -18.88
N THR A 68 -6.71 -13.03 -18.10
CA THR A 68 -6.84 -12.28 -16.85
C THR A 68 -6.35 -10.84 -17.00
N SER A 69 -7.08 -9.89 -16.40
CA SER A 69 -6.60 -8.53 -16.20
C SER A 69 -5.79 -8.47 -14.90
N LEU A 70 -4.61 -7.87 -14.98
CA LEU A 70 -3.75 -7.58 -13.84
C LEU A 70 -3.47 -6.08 -13.84
N GLY A 71 -3.77 -5.41 -12.73
CA GLY A 71 -3.47 -4.01 -12.50
C GLY A 71 -2.58 -3.87 -11.28
N PHE A 72 -1.52 -3.08 -11.37
CA PHE A 72 -0.77 -2.67 -10.20
C PHE A 72 -0.70 -1.15 -10.12
N LYS A 73 -0.81 -0.63 -8.89
CA LYS A 73 -0.63 0.77 -8.58
C LYS A 73 0.38 0.84 -7.43
N ARG A 74 1.46 1.59 -7.60
CA ARG A 74 2.40 1.89 -6.52
C ARG A 74 2.21 3.33 -6.08
N SER A 75 2.38 3.57 -4.80
CA SER A 75 2.42 4.91 -4.25
C SER A 75 3.44 4.95 -3.13
N ASP A 76 4.14 6.06 -3.06
CA ASP A 76 5.12 6.33 -2.03
C ASP A 76 4.82 7.70 -1.40
N VAL A 77 4.98 7.77 -0.09
CA VAL A 77 4.87 9.02 0.66
C VAL A 77 6.12 9.17 1.52
N SER A 78 6.78 10.31 1.43
CA SER A 78 7.94 10.62 2.26
C SER A 78 7.58 11.75 3.22
N ALA A 79 7.69 11.46 4.52
CA ALA A 79 7.53 12.45 5.57
C ALA A 79 8.90 12.98 5.98
N ILE A 80 9.12 14.28 5.82
CA ILE A 80 10.34 14.97 6.22
C ILE A 80 9.99 15.89 7.38
N VAL A 81 10.60 15.65 8.53
CA VAL A 81 10.51 16.48 9.73
C VAL A 81 11.80 17.25 9.87
N ARG A 82 11.72 18.57 9.70
CA ARG A 82 12.85 19.49 9.89
C ARG A 82 12.65 20.29 11.17
N THR A 83 13.70 20.38 11.98
CA THR A 83 13.73 21.19 13.19
C THR A 83 14.72 22.34 13.00
N THR A 84 14.26 23.56 13.27
CA THR A 84 15.05 24.78 13.13
C THR A 84 15.13 25.54 14.44
N ARG A 85 16.30 26.09 14.75
CA ARG A 85 16.54 26.94 15.92
C ARG A 85 17.38 28.13 15.47
N SER A 86 16.94 29.34 15.77
CA SER A 86 17.65 30.57 15.36
C SER A 86 17.97 30.62 13.85
N CYS A 87 17.01 30.19 13.01
CA CYS A 87 17.15 30.08 11.54
C CYS A 87 18.16 29.03 11.03
N GLU A 88 18.78 28.24 11.91
CA GLU A 88 19.63 27.12 11.52
C GLU A 88 18.89 25.79 11.65
N THR A 89 19.15 24.88 10.71
CA THR A 89 18.60 23.52 10.77
C THR A 89 19.43 22.70 11.73
N VAL A 90 18.82 22.29 12.84
CA VAL A 90 19.50 21.52 13.89
C VAL A 90 19.27 20.01 13.77
N PHE A 91 18.17 19.61 13.13
CA PHE A 91 17.83 18.21 12.97
C PHE A 91 16.89 18.02 11.77
N VAL A 92 17.08 16.92 11.04
CA VAL A 92 16.20 16.47 9.97
C VAL A 92 15.98 14.97 10.16
N GLU A 93 14.72 14.54 10.16
CA GLU A 93 14.31 13.14 10.08
C GLU A 93 13.51 12.94 8.80
N ASP A 94 13.86 11.92 8.03
CA ASP A 94 13.08 11.45 6.89
C ASP A 94 12.54 10.05 7.16
N TYR A 95 11.29 9.81 6.76
CA TYR A 95 10.71 8.47 6.76
C TYR A 95 9.90 8.26 5.49
N ARG A 96 10.23 7.19 4.78
CA ARG A 96 9.58 6.80 3.53
C ARG A 96 8.59 5.66 3.76
N TYR A 97 7.36 5.91 3.34
CA TYR A 97 6.26 4.95 3.34
C TYR A 97 6.06 4.45 1.91
N GLU A 98 6.08 3.14 1.73
CA GLU A 98 5.85 2.50 0.43
C GLU A 98 4.57 1.67 0.50
N THR A 99 3.68 1.85 -0.48
CA THR A 99 2.44 1.08 -0.60
C THR A 99 2.22 0.64 -2.04
N GLY A 100 1.52 -0.48 -2.19
CA GLY A 100 1.15 -1.02 -3.49
C GLY A 100 -0.22 -1.67 -3.44
N LEU A 101 -1.04 -1.41 -4.45
CA LEU A 101 -2.25 -2.17 -4.73
C LEU A 101 -1.98 -3.12 -5.89
N LEU A 102 -2.32 -4.39 -5.68
CA LEU A 102 -2.44 -5.36 -6.75
C LEU A 102 -3.92 -5.70 -6.94
N SER A 103 -4.44 -5.40 -8.12
CA SER A 103 -5.79 -5.77 -8.56
C SER A 103 -5.70 -6.87 -9.60
N SER A 104 -6.45 -7.96 -9.42
CA SER A 104 -6.38 -9.11 -10.32
C SER A 104 -7.71 -9.85 -10.43
N ASP A 105 -8.12 -10.11 -11.67
CA ASP A 105 -9.28 -10.97 -11.97
C ASP A 105 -8.91 -12.46 -12.01
N VAL A 106 -7.67 -12.83 -11.66
CA VAL A 106 -7.20 -14.24 -11.65
C VAL A 106 -8.09 -15.12 -10.78
N VAL A 107 -8.55 -14.63 -9.62
CA VAL A 107 -9.42 -15.39 -8.71
C VAL A 107 -10.78 -15.69 -9.36
N GLN A 108 -11.31 -14.77 -10.16
CA GLN A 108 -12.56 -14.97 -10.88
C GLN A 108 -12.39 -15.97 -12.02
N TRP A 109 -11.30 -15.86 -12.78
CA TRP A 109 -10.98 -16.80 -13.86
C TRP A 109 -10.61 -18.20 -13.37
N TYR A 110 -10.01 -18.32 -12.19
CA TYR A 110 -9.70 -19.61 -11.58
C TYR A 110 -10.96 -20.47 -11.45
N LYS A 111 -12.09 -19.90 -11.02
CA LYS A 111 -13.36 -20.63 -10.91
C LYS A 111 -13.83 -21.18 -12.26
N VAL A 112 -13.70 -20.39 -13.32
CA VAL A 112 -14.08 -20.79 -14.68
C VAL A 112 -13.17 -21.90 -15.20
N VAL A 113 -11.86 -21.75 -15.03
CA VAL A 113 -10.86 -22.77 -15.44
C VAL A 113 -11.05 -24.07 -14.65
N ALA A 114 -11.32 -23.97 -13.34
CA ALA A 114 -11.59 -25.13 -12.50
C ALA A 114 -12.86 -25.88 -12.96
N ALA A 115 -13.95 -25.17 -13.27
CA ALA A 115 -15.17 -25.77 -13.78
C ALA A 115 -14.96 -26.48 -15.13
N LEU A 116 -14.28 -25.82 -16.07
CA LEU A 116 -13.94 -26.43 -17.37
C LEU A 116 -13.09 -27.69 -17.19
N ARG A 117 -12.14 -27.68 -16.26
CA ARG A 117 -11.30 -28.84 -15.93
C ARG A 117 -12.13 -29.99 -15.36
N SER A 118 -13.05 -29.70 -14.44
CA SER A 118 -13.95 -30.70 -13.85
C SER A 118 -14.85 -31.34 -14.90
N ILE A 119 -15.40 -30.56 -15.84
CA ILE A 119 -16.24 -31.08 -16.94
C ILE A 119 -15.41 -31.98 -17.86
N GLY A 120 -14.22 -31.52 -18.27
CA GLY A 120 -13.34 -32.30 -19.15
C GLY A 120 -12.89 -33.62 -18.53
N GLN A 121 -12.48 -33.61 -17.26
CA GLN A 121 -12.11 -34.81 -16.53
C GLN A 121 -13.32 -35.74 -16.31
N GLY A 122 -14.49 -35.18 -15.99
CA GLY A 122 -15.72 -35.95 -15.85
C GLY A 122 -16.13 -36.66 -17.14
N TYR A 123 -16.06 -35.98 -18.28
CA TYR A 123 -16.31 -36.58 -19.59
C TYR A 123 -15.35 -37.73 -19.88
N PHE A 124 -14.05 -37.54 -19.59
CA PHE A 124 -13.03 -38.55 -19.83
C PHE A 124 -13.26 -39.81 -18.98
N LEU A 125 -13.65 -39.64 -17.72
CA LEU A 125 -14.00 -40.75 -16.82
C LEU A 125 -15.24 -41.49 -17.29
N LEU A 126 -16.31 -40.77 -17.66
CA LEU A 126 -17.55 -41.38 -18.17
C LEU A 126 -17.31 -42.16 -19.46
N ARG A 127 -16.46 -41.63 -20.35
CA ARG A 127 -16.10 -42.30 -21.60
C ARG A 127 -15.12 -43.46 -21.41
N GLY A 128 -14.31 -43.45 -20.36
CA GLY A 128 -13.39 -44.55 -20.06
C GLY A 128 -14.04 -45.71 -19.29
N LEU A 129 -15.15 -45.46 -18.60
CA LEU A 129 -15.92 -46.45 -17.85
C LEU A 129 -17.04 -47.13 -18.65
N GLY A 130 -17.41 -46.59 -19.82
CA GLY A 130 -18.36 -47.18 -20.77
C GLY A 130 -17.65 -47.68 -22.02
#